data_AF-A0A5J4RJH8-F1
#
_entry.id   AF-A0A5J4RJH8-F1
#
_cell.length_a   1.000
_cell.length_b   1.000
_cell.length_c   1.000
_cell.angle_alpha   90.00
_cell.angle_beta   90.00
_cell.angle_gamma   90.00
#
_symmetry.space_group_name_H-M   'P 1'
#
loop_
_entity.id
_entity.type
_entity.pdbx_description
1 polymer ?
#
loop_
_entity_poly.entity_id
_entity_poly.type
_entity_poly.pdbx_seq_one_letter_code
_entity_poly.pdbx_strand_id
1 'polypeptide(L)'
;MLKAPKTGSIKRETHQLTAKLADASVNRAEQARVIAGEISSSPHSFVVVCGDFNDVSVSYTYRVISQGLKDAFIQSGCGIGVSYNENGFYFKIDHILTSKNMKAYNCIVDRSIKDSDHYPIKCYIAKS
;
A
#
# COMPACT_ATOMS: atom_id res chain seq x y z
N MET A 1 18.45 25.94 -3.38
CA MET A 1 17.76 26.87 -2.44
C MET A 1 16.33 27.06 -2.89
N LEU A 2 15.36 26.49 -2.17
CA LEU A 2 13.94 26.76 -2.41
C LEU A 2 13.63 28.18 -1.90
N LYS A 3 13.05 29.04 -2.74
CA LYS A 3 12.62 30.38 -2.33
C LYS A 3 11.41 30.25 -1.38
N ALA A 4 11.41 31.03 -0.30
CA ALA A 4 10.27 31.12 0.61
C ALA A 4 9.02 31.58 -0.16
N PRO A 5 7.90 30.84 -0.13
CA PRO A 5 6.72 31.21 -0.88
C PRO A 5 5.94 32.34 -0.18
N LYS A 6 5.19 33.14 -0.96
CA LYS A 6 4.33 34.20 -0.42
C LYS A 6 3.15 33.58 0.33
N THR A 7 2.94 34.00 1.58
CA THR A 7 2.04 33.38 2.59
C THR A 7 0.58 33.17 2.13
N GLY A 8 0.06 34.00 1.21
CA GLY A 8 -1.28 33.85 0.63
C GLY A 8 -1.39 32.78 -0.47
N SER A 9 -0.31 32.51 -1.22
CA SER A 9 -0.26 31.46 -2.25
C SER A 9 -0.27 30.08 -1.61
N ILE A 10 0.48 29.93 -0.51
CA ILE A 10 0.65 28.67 0.22
C ILE A 10 -0.70 28.15 0.72
N LYS A 11 -1.54 29.01 1.32
CA LYS A 11 -2.86 28.57 1.86
C LYS A 11 -3.79 28.01 0.77
N ARG A 12 -3.75 28.59 -0.43
CA ARG A 12 -4.59 28.14 -1.55
C ARG A 12 -4.06 26.84 -2.14
N GLU A 13 -2.74 26.73 -2.31
CA GLU A 13 -2.07 25.51 -2.77
C GLU A 13 -2.30 24.35 -1.80
N THR A 14 -2.17 24.58 -0.48
CA THR A 14 -2.44 23.54 0.52
C THR A 14 -3.89 23.09 0.50
N HIS A 15 -4.85 24.02 0.37
CA HIS A 15 -6.27 23.67 0.27
C HIS A 15 -6.57 22.83 -0.99
N GLN A 16 -5.93 23.13 -2.11
CA GLN A 16 -6.08 22.37 -3.35
C GLN A 16 -5.47 20.96 -3.23
N LEU A 17 -4.31 20.84 -2.58
CA LEU A 17 -3.68 19.55 -2.27
C LEU A 17 -4.56 18.70 -1.35
N THR A 18 -5.10 19.29 -0.27
CA THR A 18 -5.99 18.57 0.65
C THR A 18 -7.28 18.12 -0.04
N ALA A 19 -7.85 18.94 -0.92
CA ALA A 19 -9.03 18.56 -1.69
C ALA A 19 -8.74 17.36 -2.60
N LYS A 20 -7.62 17.41 -3.36
CA LYS A 20 -7.20 16.28 -4.21
C LYS A 20 -6.96 14.99 -3.40
N LEU A 21 -6.34 15.10 -2.23
CA LEU A 21 -6.11 13.95 -1.35
C LEU A 21 -7.43 13.38 -0.81
N ALA A 22 -8.40 14.24 -0.48
CA ALA A 22 -9.72 13.82 -0.04
C ALA A 22 -10.47 13.08 -1.16
N ASP A 23 -10.53 13.67 -2.36
CA ASP A 23 -11.17 13.05 -3.54
C ASP A 23 -10.53 11.69 -3.88
N ALA A 24 -9.19 11.62 -3.87
CA ALA A 24 -8.47 10.37 -4.10
C ALA A 24 -8.78 9.33 -3.01
N SER A 25 -8.95 9.74 -1.75
CA SER A 25 -9.31 8.85 -0.65
C SER A 25 -10.73 8.28 -0.80
N VAL A 26 -11.68 9.08 -1.30
CA VAL A 26 -13.04 8.63 -1.60
C VAL A 26 -13.02 7.57 -2.71
N ASN A 27 -12.29 7.83 -3.79
CA ASN A 27 -12.16 6.89 -4.90
C ASN A 27 -11.51 5.57 -4.46
N ARG A 28 -10.43 5.63 -3.67
CA ARG A 28 -9.79 4.43 -3.11
C ARG A 28 -10.71 3.65 -2.19
N ALA A 29 -11.56 4.32 -1.40
CA ALA A 29 -12.53 3.65 -0.53
C ALA A 29 -13.61 2.88 -1.32
N GLU A 30 -14.02 3.37 -2.48
CA GLU A 30 -14.91 2.64 -3.38
C GLU A 30 -14.21 1.42 -3.99
N GLN A 31 -13.01 1.59 -4.54
CA GLN A 31 -12.20 0.51 -5.12
C GLN A 31 -11.89 -0.58 -4.08
N ALA A 32 -11.55 -0.19 -2.85
CA ALA A 32 -11.29 -1.11 -1.75
C ALA A 32 -12.50 -2.00 -1.43
N ARG A 33 -13.72 -1.44 -1.47
CA ARG A 33 -14.95 -2.20 -1.25
C ARG A 33 -15.22 -3.19 -2.39
N VAL A 34 -14.96 -2.80 -3.63
CA VAL A 34 -15.06 -3.72 -4.78
C VAL A 34 -14.10 -4.90 -4.60
N ILE A 35 -12.82 -4.62 -4.33
CA ILE A 35 -11.79 -5.64 -4.11
C ILE A 35 -12.16 -6.55 -2.93
N ALA A 36 -12.62 -5.98 -1.81
CA ALA A 36 -13.05 -6.78 -0.65
C ALA A 36 -14.25 -7.68 -0.99
N GLY A 37 -15.19 -7.20 -1.82
CA GLY A 37 -16.28 -7.98 -2.36
C GLY A 37 -15.78 -9.21 -3.13
N GLU A 38 -14.87 -9.00 -4.09
CA GLU A 38 -14.27 -10.07 -4.90
C GLU A 38 -13.48 -11.08 -4.06
N ILE A 39 -12.74 -10.62 -3.04
CA ILE A 39 -12.05 -11.51 -2.10
C ILE A 39 -13.06 -12.37 -1.34
N SER A 40 -14.15 -11.77 -0.87
CA SER A 40 -15.17 -12.47 -0.07
C SER A 40 -16.03 -13.45 -0.87
N SER A 41 -16.24 -13.17 -2.16
CA SER A 41 -17.02 -14.02 -3.07
C SER A 41 -16.20 -15.12 -3.72
N SER A 42 -14.86 -15.05 -3.64
CA SER A 42 -13.96 -16.02 -4.24
C SER A 42 -14.24 -17.45 -3.72
N PRO A 43 -14.44 -18.43 -4.62
CA PRO A 43 -14.66 -19.83 -4.23
C PRO A 43 -13.36 -20.54 -3.83
N HIS A 44 -12.21 -19.87 -3.97
CA HIS A 44 -10.89 -20.48 -3.80
C HIS A 44 -10.37 -20.36 -2.37
N SER A 45 -9.87 -21.46 -1.82
CA SER A 45 -9.28 -21.46 -0.47
C SER A 45 -7.93 -20.75 -0.39
N PHE A 46 -7.24 -20.57 -1.51
CA PHE A 46 -5.93 -19.91 -1.59
C PHE A 46 -6.06 -18.64 -2.42
N VAL A 47 -6.00 -17.49 -1.75
CA VAL A 47 -6.08 -16.18 -2.38
C VAL A 47 -4.82 -15.41 -2.04
N VAL A 48 -4.23 -14.78 -3.06
CA VAL A 48 -3.16 -13.80 -2.93
C VAL A 48 -3.65 -12.51 -3.55
N VAL A 49 -3.58 -11.42 -2.79
CA VAL A 49 -3.90 -10.07 -3.25
C VAL A 49 -2.62 -9.25 -3.14
N CYS A 50 -2.14 -8.71 -4.25
CA CYS A 50 -0.94 -7.89 -4.24
C CYS A 50 -1.06 -6.70 -5.18
N GLY A 51 -0.36 -5.62 -4.84
CA GLY A 51 -0.31 -4.42 -5.65
C GLY A 51 -0.06 -3.16 -4.84
N ASP A 52 0.01 -2.05 -5.55
CA ASP A 52 0.07 -0.70 -4.99
C ASP A 52 -1.33 -0.23 -4.61
N PHE A 53 -1.56 -0.01 -3.31
CA PHE A 53 -2.84 0.45 -2.78
C PHE A 53 -2.92 1.97 -2.72
N ASN A 54 -1.81 2.68 -3.00
CA ASN A 54 -1.68 4.14 -2.89
C ASN A 54 -2.16 4.70 -1.55
N ASP A 55 -2.04 3.90 -0.49
CA ASP A 55 -2.47 4.26 0.85
C ASP A 55 -1.62 3.53 1.90
N VAL A 56 -1.41 4.18 3.04
CA VAL A 56 -0.50 3.66 4.07
C VAL A 56 -1.12 2.50 4.85
N SER A 57 -0.30 1.69 5.52
CA SER A 57 -0.75 0.47 6.23
C SER A 57 -1.70 0.71 7.43
N VAL A 58 -2.01 1.97 7.77
CA VAL A 58 -3.01 2.34 8.79
C VAL A 58 -4.33 2.84 8.19
N SER A 59 -4.43 2.89 6.87
CA SER A 59 -5.53 3.51 6.15
C SER A 59 -6.81 2.67 6.13
N TYR A 60 -7.91 3.34 5.78
CA TYR A 60 -9.19 2.67 5.50
C TYR A 60 -9.05 1.67 4.35
N THR A 61 -8.42 2.08 3.25
CA THR A 61 -8.17 1.26 2.04
C THR A 61 -7.50 -0.06 2.41
N TYR A 62 -6.37 0.02 3.11
CA TYR A 62 -5.65 -1.17 3.57
C TYR A 62 -6.52 -2.03 4.48
N ARG A 63 -7.16 -1.43 5.50
CA ARG A 63 -7.99 -2.16 6.48
C ARG A 63 -9.14 -2.93 5.83
N VAL A 64 -9.77 -2.36 4.80
CA VAL A 64 -10.89 -3.01 4.09
C VAL A 64 -10.38 -4.17 3.24
N ILE A 65 -9.35 -3.96 2.42
CA ILE A 65 -8.83 -5.00 1.53
C ILE A 65 -8.18 -6.14 2.33
N SER A 66 -7.49 -5.83 3.43
CA SER A 66 -6.79 -6.83 4.25
C SER A 66 -7.71 -7.62 5.17
N GLN A 67 -9.01 -7.32 5.20
CA GLN A 67 -9.93 -7.95 6.13
C GLN A 67 -9.98 -9.48 5.90
N GLY A 68 -9.62 -10.25 6.92
CA GLY A 68 -9.59 -11.71 6.83
C GLY A 68 -8.36 -12.29 6.14
N LEU A 69 -7.42 -11.47 5.66
CA LEU A 69 -6.15 -11.89 5.08
C LEU A 69 -4.98 -11.65 6.04
N LYS A 70 -3.81 -12.18 5.72
CA LYS A 70 -2.52 -11.93 6.39
C LYS A 70 -1.64 -11.07 5.48
N ASP A 71 -1.04 -10.00 6.00
CA ASP A 71 -0.01 -9.24 5.28
C ASP A 71 1.33 -9.97 5.40
N ALA A 72 1.93 -10.33 4.26
CA ALA A 72 3.14 -11.13 4.16
C ALA A 72 4.37 -10.40 4.71
N PHE A 73 4.43 -9.08 4.56
CA PHE A 73 5.50 -8.24 5.10
C PHE A 73 5.38 -8.13 6.61
N ILE A 74 4.16 -7.97 7.14
CA ILE A 74 3.94 -8.00 8.60
C ILE A 74 4.30 -9.38 9.17
N GLN A 75 3.98 -10.45 8.46
CA GLN A 75 4.19 -11.81 8.94
C GLN A 75 5.67 -12.24 8.94
N SER A 76 6.46 -11.81 7.96
CA SER A 76 7.79 -12.37 7.71
C SER A 76 8.85 -11.37 7.23
N GLY A 77 8.49 -10.09 7.21
CA GLY A 77 9.41 -9.01 6.84
C GLY A 77 10.34 -8.62 7.98
N CYS A 78 11.45 -7.97 7.62
CA CYS A 78 12.39 -7.40 8.55
C CYS A 78 12.68 -5.93 8.19
N GLY A 79 12.71 -5.06 9.20
CA GLY A 79 13.00 -3.64 9.02
C GLY A 79 11.85 -2.82 8.43
N ILE A 80 12.20 -1.69 7.80
CA ILE A 80 11.25 -0.69 7.32
C ILE A 80 10.80 -1.06 5.88
N GLY A 81 9.51 -1.39 5.74
CA GLY A 81 8.90 -1.84 4.47
C GLY A 81 8.58 -0.74 3.46
N VAL A 82 9.41 0.31 3.36
CA VAL A 82 9.23 1.40 2.38
C VAL A 82 9.33 0.83 0.97
N SER A 83 8.26 0.98 0.19
CA SER A 83 8.19 0.56 -1.20
C SER A 83 8.31 1.76 -2.13
N TYR A 84 7.59 2.86 -1.91
CA TYR A 84 7.73 4.09 -2.68
C TYR A 84 8.86 4.97 -2.14
N ASN A 85 9.72 5.51 -3.02
CA ASN A 85 10.96 6.18 -2.63
C ASN A 85 11.28 7.52 -3.34
N GLU A 86 10.35 8.06 -4.13
CA GLU A 86 10.64 9.25 -4.94
C GLU A 86 10.38 10.57 -4.19
N ASN A 87 11.04 11.64 -4.63
CA ASN A 87 10.76 13.03 -4.23
C ASN A 87 10.84 13.31 -2.72
N GLY A 88 11.61 12.51 -1.97
CA GLY A 88 11.76 12.65 -0.52
C GLY A 88 10.60 12.08 0.30
N PHE A 89 9.70 11.34 -0.33
CA PHE A 89 8.60 10.64 0.29
C PHE A 89 8.92 9.15 0.40
N TYR A 90 8.70 8.57 1.59
CA TYR A 90 9.00 7.18 1.87
C TYR A 90 7.78 6.50 2.49
N PHE A 91 7.06 5.73 1.69
CA PHE A 91 5.82 5.10 2.12
C PHE A 91 5.83 3.60 1.84
N LYS A 92 5.12 2.85 2.69
CA LYS A 92 4.71 1.47 2.40
C LYS A 92 3.28 1.52 1.86
N ILE A 93 3.16 1.50 0.54
CA ILE A 93 1.88 1.51 -0.18
C ILE A 93 1.68 0.26 -1.03
N ASP A 94 2.73 -0.54 -1.21
CA ASP A 94 2.66 -1.84 -1.84
C ASP A 94 2.46 -2.94 -0.79
N HIS A 95 1.56 -3.88 -1.09
CA HIS A 95 1.16 -4.93 -0.17
C HIS A 95 1.11 -6.28 -0.87
N ILE A 96 1.41 -7.34 -0.10
CA ILE A 96 1.16 -8.73 -0.48
C ILE A 96 0.35 -9.35 0.67
N LEU A 97 -0.89 -9.70 0.38
CA LEU A 97 -1.87 -10.24 1.33
C LEU A 97 -2.22 -11.67 0.92
N THR A 98 -2.38 -12.56 1.89
CA THR A 98 -2.64 -13.98 1.64
C THR A 98 -3.78 -14.52 2.51
N SER A 99 -4.50 -15.54 2.02
CA SER A 99 -5.45 -16.31 2.83
C SER A 99 -4.81 -16.86 4.11
N LYS A 100 -5.63 -17.08 5.15
CA LYS A 100 -5.13 -17.50 6.48
C LYS A 100 -4.45 -18.88 6.51
N ASN A 101 -4.77 -19.75 5.56
CA ASN A 101 -4.16 -21.07 5.34
C ASN A 101 -2.85 -21.02 4.54
N MET A 102 -2.27 -19.83 4.37
CA MET A 102 -0.97 -19.61 3.76
C MET A 102 -0.03 -18.93 4.77
N LYS A 103 1.26 -19.14 4.58
CA LYS A 103 2.34 -18.54 5.38
C LYS A 103 3.40 -17.97 4.47
N ALA A 104 3.75 -16.72 4.74
CA ALA A 104 4.84 -16.01 4.10
C ALA A 104 6.17 -16.25 4.83
N TYR A 105 7.26 -16.21 4.06
CA TYR A 105 8.63 -16.35 4.52
C TYR A 105 9.53 -15.37 3.79
N ASN A 106 10.57 -14.88 4.49
CA ASN A 106 11.63 -14.04 3.95
C ASN A 106 11.09 -12.90 3.07
N CYS A 107 10.14 -12.14 3.61
CA CYS A 107 9.63 -10.99 2.87
C CYS A 107 10.64 -9.84 2.92
N ILE A 108 11.07 -9.36 1.76
CA ILE A 108 12.10 -8.32 1.63
C ILE A 108 11.63 -7.22 0.69
N VAL A 109 12.09 -6.00 0.96
CA VAL A 109 12.08 -4.90 -0.02
C VAL A 109 13.42 -4.93 -0.74
N ASP A 110 13.41 -5.17 -2.04
CA ASP A 110 14.64 -5.22 -2.84
C ASP A 110 15.04 -3.83 -3.33
N ARG A 111 15.95 -3.19 -2.58
CA ARG A 111 16.47 -1.85 -2.89
C ARG A 111 17.60 -1.84 -3.91
N SER A 112 18.04 -3.02 -4.39
CA SER A 112 19.07 -3.10 -5.44
C SER A 112 18.52 -2.73 -6.82
N ILE A 113 17.22 -2.92 -7.03
CA ILE A 113 16.49 -2.59 -8.26
C ILE A 113 16.01 -1.13 -8.17
N LYS A 114 16.33 -0.32 -9.19
CA LYS A 114 16.05 1.13 -9.23
C LYS A 114 15.37 1.58 -10.53
N ASP A 115 14.74 0.65 -11.23
CA ASP A 115 14.09 0.90 -12.53
C ASP A 115 12.70 1.56 -12.38
N SER A 116 12.24 1.80 -11.15
CA SER A 116 10.99 2.47 -10.80
C SER A 116 11.18 3.28 -9.51
N ASP A 117 10.30 4.27 -9.33
CA ASP A 117 9.99 4.98 -8.09
C ASP A 117 9.48 4.07 -6.94
N HIS A 118 9.14 2.81 -7.25
CA HIS A 118 8.82 1.76 -6.29
C HIS A 118 9.91 0.68 -6.24
N TYR A 119 10.30 0.30 -5.02
CA TYR A 119 11.08 -0.89 -4.74
C TYR A 119 10.18 -2.14 -4.73
N PRO A 120 10.58 -3.22 -5.42
CA PRO A 120 9.84 -4.47 -5.37
C PRO A 120 9.78 -5.08 -3.97
N ILE A 121 8.60 -5.56 -3.58
CA ILE A 121 8.43 -6.43 -2.41
C ILE A 121 8.41 -7.88 -2.89
N LYS A 122 9.25 -8.73 -2.30
CA LYS A 122 9.35 -10.15 -2.63
C LYS A 122 9.17 -10.97 -1.36
N CYS A 123 8.32 -11.99 -1.39
CA CYS A 123 8.24 -12.97 -0.31
C CYS A 123 8.05 -14.38 -0.89
N TYR A 124 8.44 -15.42 -0.16
CA TYR A 124 8.03 -16.80 -0.45
C TYR A 124 6.72 -17.12 0.27
N ILE A 125 5.83 -17.86 -0.38
CA ILE A 125 4.53 -18.24 0.19
C ILE A 125 4.36 -19.75 0.09
N ALA A 126 3.99 -20.39 1.20
CA ALA A 126 3.67 -21.81 1.26
C ALA A 126 2.33 -22.05 1.96
N LYS A 127 1.76 -23.24 1.76
CA LYS A 127 0.60 -23.71 2.51
C LYS A 127 0.96 -23.85 4.01
N SER A 128 0.04 -23.44 4.88
CA SER A 128 0.12 -23.62 6.34
C SER A 128 -0.51 -24.93 6.80
#